data_AF-A0A8A1LM16-F1
#
_entry.id   AF-A0A8A1LM16-F1
#
_cell.length_a   1.000
_cell.length_b   1.000
_cell.length_c   1.000
_cell.angle_alpha   90.00
_cell.angle_beta   90.00
_cell.angle_gamma   90.00
#
_symmetry.space_group_name_H-M   'P 1'
#
loop_
_entity.id
_entity.type
_entity.pdbx_description
1 polymer ?
#
loop_
_entity_poly.entity_id
_entity_poly.type
_entity_poly.pdbx_seq_one_letter_code
_entity_poly.pdbx_strand_id
1 'polypeptide(L)'
;MTSHHMNSFTTLIKRLEAATSRLEDMAASLEASNPDTPAADGIAASAVSASPKATSSPVPPAPSVVEPPPRQIEDFDALINKQVTNFVELSKRLGEPAVEQSKAILRAFEAERTYLYIALKAKKPDQQSPDLLGDLRKASDEINNIREANRPSPLFNHLSAVAEGVVSLGWFFEPRPAEFVRESIAGAQFYGDRVLREYKGKDDLHVAFIQSYYQIFKSLVTYIKEHYPNGLTWNNRDGVDVTEALKQVQSGSPTGSTLPPPPPPPPSYRWRRWPPSPASTPSWWSSSAEDSIDW
;
A
#
# COMPACT_ATOMS: atom_id res chain seq x y z
N MET A 1 19.42 4.43 25.34
CA MET A 1 18.59 3.65 24.40
C MET A 1 19.26 2.31 24.03
N THR A 2 19.70 1.52 25.00
CA THR A 2 20.21 0.15 24.77
C THR A 2 19.25 -0.92 25.27
N SER A 3 18.34 -0.56 26.18
CA SER A 3 17.38 -1.49 26.81
C SER A 3 16.32 -2.03 25.83
N HIS A 4 15.86 -1.24 24.84
CA HIS A 4 14.87 -1.71 23.87
C HIS A 4 15.42 -2.76 22.89
N HIS A 5 16.68 -2.63 22.48
CA HIS A 5 17.34 -3.60 21.61
C HIS A 5 17.59 -4.93 22.33
N MET A 6 18.03 -4.85 23.60
CA MET A 6 18.19 -6.02 24.47
C MET A 6 16.86 -6.75 24.70
N ASN A 7 15.76 -6.02 24.87
CA ASN A 7 14.43 -6.62 25.05
C ASN A 7 13.91 -7.31 23.78
N SER A 8 14.18 -6.73 22.60
CA SER A 8 13.81 -7.34 21.30
C SER A 8 14.57 -8.64 21.06
N PHE A 9 15.88 -8.64 21.29
CA PHE A 9 16.74 -9.82 21.10
C PHE A 9 16.38 -10.95 22.07
N THR A 10 16.15 -10.62 23.35
CA THR A 10 15.72 -11.59 24.36
C THR A 10 14.35 -12.20 24.03
N THR A 11 13.46 -11.43 23.38
CA THR A 11 12.16 -11.91 22.93
C THR A 11 12.28 -12.86 21.74
N LEU A 12 13.17 -12.57 20.79
CA LEU A 12 13.47 -13.45 19.66
C LEU A 12 14.06 -14.79 20.12
N ILE A 13 15.01 -14.77 21.07
CA ILE A 13 15.61 -15.98 21.63
C ILE A 13 14.55 -16.87 22.30
N LYS A 14 13.71 -16.29 23.16
CA LYS A 14 12.64 -17.04 23.83
C LYS A 14 11.63 -17.66 22.85
N ARG A 15 11.37 -17.00 21.72
CA ARG A 15 10.50 -17.54 20.66
C ARG A 15 11.15 -18.70 19.91
N LEU A 16 12.45 -18.63 19.67
CA LEU A 16 13.22 -19.70 19.06
C LEU A 16 13.25 -20.95 19.96
N GLU A 17 13.52 -20.80 21.26
CA GLU A 17 13.50 -21.92 22.22
C GLU A 17 12.10 -22.56 22.33
N ALA A 18 11.04 -21.75 22.30
CA ALA A 18 9.66 -22.26 22.32
C ALA A 18 9.29 -23.01 21.02
N ALA A 19 9.83 -22.58 19.87
CA ALA A 19 9.60 -23.26 18.59
C ALA A 19 10.34 -24.61 18.53
N THR A 20 11.56 -24.70 19.05
CA THR A 20 12.32 -25.97 19.09
C THR A 20 11.71 -26.95 20.07
N SER A 21 11.27 -26.51 21.24
CA SER A 21 10.61 -27.38 22.23
C SER A 21 9.32 -28.02 21.70
N ARG A 22 8.53 -27.29 20.89
CA ARG A 22 7.33 -27.85 20.24
C ARG A 22 7.64 -28.89 19.16
N LEU A 23 8.78 -28.75 18.49
CA LEU A 23 9.19 -29.69 17.44
C LEU A 23 9.63 -31.02 18.05
N GLU A 24 10.26 -30.98 19.22
CA GLU A 24 10.61 -32.16 20.03
C GLU A 24 9.36 -32.84 20.62
N ASP A 25 8.36 -32.08 21.08
CA ASP A 25 7.09 -32.61 21.60
C ASP A 25 6.24 -33.30 20.51
N MET A 26 6.27 -32.77 19.28
CA MET A 26 5.62 -33.39 18.12
C MET A 26 6.34 -34.66 17.66
N ALA A 27 7.67 -34.72 17.77
CA ALA A 27 8.44 -35.91 17.46
C ALA A 27 8.17 -37.04 18.47
N ALA A 28 8.09 -36.73 19.77
CA ALA A 28 7.78 -37.70 20.82
C ALA A 28 6.34 -38.27 20.70
N SER A 29 5.39 -37.46 20.22
CA SER A 29 4.01 -37.90 19.96
C SER A 29 3.90 -38.87 18.77
N LEU A 30 4.78 -38.73 17.77
CA LEU A 30 4.79 -39.58 16.58
C LEU A 30 5.42 -40.96 16.85
N GLU A 31 6.37 -41.06 17.78
CA GLU A 31 6.98 -42.33 18.21
C GLU A 31 6.05 -43.20 19.09
N ALA A 32 4.97 -42.63 19.65
CA ALA A 32 4.06 -43.33 20.55
C ALA A 32 2.88 -44.05 19.84
N SER A 33 2.81 -44.04 18.51
CA SER A 33 1.62 -44.48 17.76
C SER A 33 1.93 -45.47 16.61
N ASN A 34 2.11 -46.76 16.92
CA ASN A 34 1.66 -47.87 16.06
C ASN A 34 1.59 -49.22 16.84
N PRO A 35 0.76 -50.20 16.39
CA PRO A 35 -0.05 -51.04 17.26
C PRO A 35 0.31 -52.54 17.23
N ASP A 36 -0.04 -53.27 18.29
CA ASP A 36 -0.31 -54.72 18.25
C ASP A 36 -1.39 -55.10 19.29
N THR A 37 -2.37 -55.89 18.83
CA THR A 37 -3.54 -56.45 19.56
C THR A 37 -3.18 -57.85 20.15
N PRO A 38 -4.03 -58.65 20.86
CA PRO A 38 -5.46 -58.51 21.21
C PRO A 38 -5.89 -58.93 22.67
N ALA A 39 -7.18 -58.72 22.96
CA ALA A 39 -8.12 -59.64 23.63
C ALA A 39 -8.75 -59.27 25.01
N ALA A 40 -10.07 -59.55 25.06
CA ALA A 40 -10.94 -60.00 26.17
C ALA A 40 -11.82 -58.98 26.95
N ASP A 41 -13.13 -59.10 26.68
CA ASP A 41 -14.33 -59.16 27.55
C ASP A 41 -14.44 -58.35 28.87
N GLY A 42 -15.60 -57.69 29.04
CA GLY A 42 -16.11 -57.32 30.37
C GLY A 42 -17.27 -56.33 30.37
N ILE A 43 -18.35 -56.67 31.08
CA ILE A 43 -19.71 -56.11 31.02
C ILE A 43 -19.98 -55.05 32.13
N ALA A 44 -20.86 -54.09 31.81
CA ALA A 44 -21.84 -53.37 32.65
C ALA A 44 -21.50 -52.15 33.56
N ALA A 45 -22.33 -51.12 33.31
CA ALA A 45 -23.18 -50.34 34.24
C ALA A 45 -22.66 -49.06 34.94
N SER A 46 -23.33 -47.96 34.54
CA SER A 46 -23.83 -46.81 35.30
C SER A 46 -23.16 -46.36 36.60
N ALA A 47 -22.71 -45.10 36.60
CA ALA A 47 -23.06 -44.16 37.66
C ALA A 47 -22.99 -42.70 37.17
N VAL A 48 -24.11 -42.00 37.30
CA VAL A 48 -24.24 -40.55 37.29
C VAL A 48 -23.46 -39.95 38.46
N SER A 49 -22.68 -38.90 38.25
CA SER A 49 -22.50 -37.89 39.30
C SER A 49 -21.97 -36.55 38.79
N ALA A 50 -22.67 -35.53 39.27
CA ALA A 50 -22.53 -34.10 39.17
C ALA A 50 -21.14 -33.50 38.90
N SER A 51 -21.17 -32.53 37.99
CA SER A 51 -20.19 -31.45 37.77
C SER A 51 -19.95 -30.62 39.05
N PRO A 52 -18.69 -30.29 39.37
CA PRO A 52 -18.36 -29.08 40.13
C PRO A 52 -17.93 -27.97 39.17
N LYS A 53 -18.66 -26.87 39.28
CA LYS A 53 -18.45 -25.57 38.63
C LYS A 53 -17.04 -25.03 38.96
N ALA A 54 -16.11 -25.11 38.01
CA ALA A 54 -14.80 -24.47 38.12
C ALA A 54 -14.89 -23.02 37.60
N THR A 55 -14.57 -22.09 38.50
CA THR A 55 -14.37 -20.66 38.31
C THR A 55 -13.42 -20.35 37.16
N SER A 56 -13.90 -19.53 36.22
CA SER A 56 -13.17 -18.99 35.08
C SER A 56 -12.05 -18.05 35.53
N SER A 57 -10.79 -18.45 35.28
CA SER A 57 -9.66 -17.52 35.26
C SER A 57 -9.63 -16.78 33.91
N PRO A 58 -9.19 -15.50 33.86
CA PRO A 58 -9.17 -14.74 32.61
C PRO A 58 -8.07 -15.27 31.68
N VAL A 59 -8.48 -15.72 30.50
CA VAL A 59 -7.61 -16.11 29.39
C VAL A 59 -6.84 -14.86 28.94
N PRO A 60 -5.49 -14.89 28.86
CA PRO A 60 -4.71 -13.81 28.27
C PRO A 60 -5.13 -13.56 26.81
N PRO A 61 -5.18 -12.32 26.32
CA PRO A 61 -5.58 -12.04 24.95
C PRO A 61 -4.64 -12.76 23.99
N ALA A 62 -5.23 -13.52 23.06
CA ALA A 62 -4.50 -14.21 22.00
C ALA A 62 -3.63 -13.20 21.22
N PRO A 63 -2.39 -13.56 20.86
CA PRO A 63 -1.57 -12.70 20.01
C PRO A 63 -2.29 -12.50 18.67
N SER A 64 -2.45 -11.25 18.25
CA SER A 64 -3.05 -10.86 16.98
C SER A 64 -2.33 -11.59 15.84
N VAL A 65 -2.93 -12.67 15.35
CA VAL A 65 -2.56 -13.26 14.07
C VAL A 65 -2.85 -12.17 13.04
N VAL A 66 -1.80 -11.64 12.42
CA VAL A 66 -1.97 -10.78 11.25
C VAL A 66 -2.53 -11.69 10.17
N GLU A 67 -3.86 -11.69 10.06
CA GLU A 67 -4.56 -12.46 9.03
C GLU A 67 -4.08 -11.95 7.67
N PRO A 68 -3.62 -12.84 6.77
CA PRO A 68 -3.24 -12.44 5.43
C PRO A 68 -4.43 -11.72 4.76
N PRO A 69 -4.17 -10.69 3.95
CA PRO A 69 -5.22 -9.95 3.29
C PRO A 69 -6.11 -10.90 2.46
N PRO A 70 -7.43 -10.64 2.36
CA PRO A 70 -8.32 -11.48 1.55
C PRO A 70 -7.80 -11.60 0.11
N ARG A 71 -8.01 -12.75 -0.53
CA ARG A 71 -7.50 -13.05 -1.88
C ARG A 71 -7.85 -11.97 -2.91
N GLN A 72 -9.04 -11.39 -2.83
CA GLN A 72 -9.47 -10.27 -3.67
C GLN A 72 -8.48 -9.09 -3.57
N ILE A 73 -8.02 -8.77 -2.36
CA ILE A 73 -7.07 -7.67 -2.13
C ILE A 73 -5.67 -8.06 -2.61
N GLU A 74 -5.23 -9.29 -2.38
CA GLU A 74 -3.94 -9.80 -2.89
C GLU A 74 -3.86 -9.75 -4.41
N ASP A 75 -4.92 -10.20 -5.09
CA ASP A 75 -4.99 -10.20 -6.55
C ASP A 75 -5.06 -8.77 -7.12
N PHE A 76 -5.72 -7.85 -6.40
CA PHE A 76 -5.73 -6.44 -6.77
C PHE A 76 -4.37 -5.76 -6.53
N ASP A 77 -3.69 -6.10 -5.44
CA ASP A 77 -2.32 -5.64 -5.16
C ASP A 77 -1.36 -6.13 -6.25
N ALA A 78 -1.50 -7.36 -6.72
CA ALA A 78 -0.75 -7.88 -7.86
C ALA A 78 -1.04 -7.12 -9.16
N LEU A 79 -2.30 -6.71 -9.40
CA LEU A 79 -2.67 -5.87 -10.54
C LEU A 79 -1.94 -4.51 -10.48
N ILE A 80 -1.96 -3.84 -9.32
CA ILE A 80 -1.28 -2.56 -9.11
C ILE A 80 0.23 -2.73 -9.35
N ASN A 81 0.86 -3.64 -8.61
CA ASN A 81 2.31 -3.85 -8.62
C ASN A 81 2.87 -4.28 -9.97
N LYS A 82 2.05 -4.93 -10.81
CA LYS A 82 2.46 -5.37 -12.13
C LYS A 82 2.09 -4.37 -13.22
N GLN A 83 0.81 -4.07 -13.36
CA GLN A 83 0.29 -3.35 -14.53
C GLN A 83 0.39 -1.84 -14.35
N VAL A 84 -0.09 -1.34 -13.21
CA VAL A 84 -0.09 0.10 -12.92
C VAL A 84 1.34 0.60 -12.73
N THR A 85 2.18 -0.14 -12.00
CA THR A 85 3.60 0.19 -11.84
C THR A 85 4.33 0.21 -13.19
N ASN A 86 4.10 -0.77 -14.07
CA ASN A 86 4.72 -0.77 -15.40
C ASN A 86 4.29 0.45 -16.24
N PHE A 87 3.00 0.83 -16.18
CA PHE A 87 2.52 2.06 -16.83
C PHE A 87 3.21 3.32 -16.28
N VAL A 88 3.38 3.41 -14.95
CA VAL A 88 4.13 4.51 -14.31
C VAL A 88 5.60 4.53 -14.74
N GLU A 89 6.28 3.38 -14.83
CA GLU A 89 7.67 3.31 -15.30
C GLU A 89 7.83 3.74 -16.77
N LEU A 90 6.89 3.35 -17.64
CA LEU A 90 6.89 3.84 -19.03
C LEU A 90 6.60 5.35 -19.10
N SER A 91 5.72 5.85 -18.25
CA SER A 91 5.42 7.27 -18.13
C SER A 91 6.66 8.07 -17.72
N LYS A 92 7.44 7.56 -16.73
CA LYS A 92 8.73 8.15 -16.31
C LYS A 92 9.71 8.32 -17.46
N ARG A 93 9.77 7.35 -18.35
CA ARG A 93 10.63 7.40 -19.55
C ARG A 93 10.10 8.38 -20.58
N LEU A 94 8.78 8.56 -20.67
CA LEU A 94 8.14 9.50 -21.60
C LEU A 94 8.29 10.96 -21.17
N GLY A 95 8.37 11.21 -19.86
CA GLY A 95 8.58 12.54 -19.27
C GLY A 95 7.29 13.28 -18.92
N GLU A 96 7.42 14.51 -18.45
CA GLU A 96 6.27 15.32 -18.04
C GLU A 96 5.49 15.84 -19.26
N PRO A 97 4.14 15.97 -19.16
CA PRO A 97 3.31 15.76 -17.97
C PRO A 97 2.77 14.32 -17.80
N ALA A 98 3.28 13.34 -18.56
CA ALA A 98 2.79 11.97 -18.47
C ALA A 98 3.13 11.30 -17.13
N VAL A 99 4.28 11.62 -16.54
CA VAL A 99 4.68 11.11 -15.21
C VAL A 99 3.69 11.56 -14.14
N GLU A 100 3.39 12.85 -14.08
CA GLU A 100 2.42 13.42 -13.16
C GLU A 100 1.06 12.72 -13.26
N GLN A 101 0.54 12.58 -14.49
CA GLN A 101 -0.76 11.93 -14.72
C GLN A 101 -0.75 10.45 -14.32
N SER A 102 0.34 9.73 -14.58
CA SER A 102 0.46 8.32 -14.21
C SER A 102 0.48 8.09 -12.70
N LYS A 103 1.06 9.03 -11.93
CA LYS A 103 1.03 8.98 -10.45
C LYS A 103 -0.38 9.21 -9.91
N ALA A 104 -1.20 10.00 -10.61
CA ALA A 104 -2.60 10.17 -10.26
C ALA A 104 -3.41 8.88 -10.55
N ILE A 105 -3.11 8.16 -11.64
CA ILE A 105 -3.66 6.82 -11.89
C ILE A 105 -3.27 5.83 -10.78
N LEU A 106 -2.01 5.80 -10.35
CA LEU A 106 -1.58 4.95 -9.23
C LEU A 106 -2.41 5.22 -7.96
N ARG A 107 -2.56 6.48 -7.59
CA ARG A 107 -3.37 6.88 -6.42
C ARG A 107 -4.84 6.52 -6.58
N ALA A 108 -5.39 6.60 -7.78
CA ALA A 108 -6.75 6.17 -8.05
C ALA A 108 -6.92 4.66 -7.76
N PHE A 109 -5.99 3.83 -8.23
CA PHE A 109 -6.00 2.39 -7.93
C PHE A 109 -5.75 2.08 -6.44
N GLU A 110 -4.89 2.83 -5.75
CA GLU A 110 -4.72 2.68 -4.29
C GLU A 110 -5.99 3.05 -3.51
N ALA A 111 -6.72 4.07 -3.98
CA ALA A 111 -8.03 4.43 -3.43
C ALA A 111 -9.09 3.35 -3.72
N GLU A 112 -9.09 2.75 -4.92
CA GLU A 112 -9.95 1.60 -5.24
C GLU A 112 -9.66 0.40 -4.34
N ARG A 113 -8.38 0.07 -4.12
CA ARG A 113 -7.96 -0.99 -3.20
C ARG A 113 -8.52 -0.75 -1.80
N THR A 114 -8.42 0.49 -1.32
CA THR A 114 -8.95 0.90 -0.02
C THR A 114 -10.47 0.73 0.05
N TYR A 115 -11.17 1.16 -0.99
CA TYR A 115 -12.62 1.01 -1.13
C TYR A 115 -13.05 -0.46 -1.10
N LEU A 116 -12.37 -1.32 -1.86
CA LEU A 116 -12.58 -2.77 -1.88
C LEU A 116 -12.38 -3.39 -0.49
N TYR A 117 -11.31 -3.02 0.21
CA TYR A 117 -11.03 -3.54 1.54
C TYR A 117 -12.09 -3.12 2.56
N ILE A 118 -12.59 -1.88 2.46
CA ILE A 118 -13.72 -1.42 3.29
C ILE A 118 -14.98 -2.23 2.98
N ALA A 119 -15.30 -2.48 1.71
CA ALA A 119 -16.48 -3.26 1.33
C ALA A 119 -16.48 -4.69 1.91
N LEU A 120 -15.29 -5.30 2.03
CA LEU A 120 -15.13 -6.62 2.68
C LEU A 120 -15.35 -6.58 4.20
N LYS A 121 -15.20 -5.41 4.84
CA LYS A 121 -15.33 -5.24 6.29
C LYS A 121 -16.67 -4.65 6.72
N ALA A 122 -17.30 -3.86 5.87
CA ALA A 122 -18.48 -3.09 6.19
C ALA A 122 -19.76 -3.69 5.60
N LYS A 123 -20.89 -3.39 6.25
CA LYS A 123 -22.21 -3.51 5.64
C LYS A 123 -22.36 -2.48 4.52
N LYS A 124 -23.12 -2.82 3.48
CA LYS A 124 -23.46 -1.86 2.42
C LYS A 124 -24.18 -0.67 3.05
N PRO A 125 -23.68 0.56 2.89
CA PRO A 125 -24.36 1.72 3.43
C PRO A 125 -25.61 2.05 2.61
N ASP A 126 -26.68 2.49 3.27
CA ASP A 126 -27.91 2.95 2.61
C ASP A 126 -27.65 4.15 1.70
N GLN A 127 -26.75 5.04 2.15
CA GLN A 127 -26.23 6.15 1.37
C GLN A 127 -24.70 6.07 1.31
N GLN A 128 -24.14 6.13 0.11
CA GLN A 128 -22.69 6.21 -0.08
C GLN A 128 -22.13 7.44 0.65
N SER A 129 -21.20 7.20 1.59
CA SER A 129 -20.48 8.29 2.24
C SER A 129 -19.61 9.01 1.22
N PRO A 130 -19.68 10.36 1.13
CA PRO A 130 -18.78 11.13 0.28
C PRO A 130 -17.30 10.83 0.58
N ASP A 131 -16.98 10.56 1.85
CA ASP A 131 -15.61 10.31 2.31
C ASP A 131 -15.05 8.99 1.76
N LEU A 132 -15.91 7.99 1.56
CA LEU A 132 -15.51 6.67 1.08
C LEU A 132 -14.90 6.71 -0.32
N LEU A 133 -15.35 7.63 -1.17
CA LEU A 133 -14.85 7.84 -2.52
C LEU A 133 -13.96 9.08 -2.64
N GLY A 134 -13.68 9.77 -1.52
CA GLY A 134 -13.02 11.07 -1.54
C GLY A 134 -11.69 11.06 -2.28
N ASP A 135 -10.84 10.07 -1.99
CA ASP A 135 -9.51 9.98 -2.61
C ASP A 135 -9.57 9.53 -4.07
N LEU A 136 -10.50 8.63 -4.42
CA LEU A 136 -10.73 8.23 -5.81
C LEU A 136 -11.22 9.42 -6.65
N ARG A 137 -12.14 10.24 -6.12
CA ARG A 137 -12.62 11.46 -6.79
C ARG A 137 -11.50 12.46 -6.99
N LYS A 138 -10.71 12.76 -5.95
CA LYS A 138 -9.56 13.68 -6.07
C LYS A 138 -8.57 13.22 -7.13
N ALA A 139 -8.22 11.92 -7.14
CA ALA A 139 -7.31 11.38 -8.15
C ALA A 139 -7.91 11.48 -9.56
N SER A 140 -9.21 11.19 -9.72
CA SER A 140 -9.92 11.32 -10.99
C SER A 140 -9.96 12.77 -11.49
N ASP A 141 -10.24 13.73 -10.61
CA ASP A 141 -10.23 15.16 -10.93
C ASP A 141 -8.83 15.61 -11.34
N GLU A 142 -7.80 15.17 -10.63
CA GLU A 142 -6.40 15.50 -10.95
C GLU A 142 -5.98 14.97 -12.32
N ILE A 143 -6.34 13.72 -12.67
CA ILE A 143 -6.05 13.15 -14.00
C ILE A 143 -6.64 14.03 -15.12
N ASN A 144 -7.88 14.50 -14.93
CA ASN A 144 -8.53 15.38 -15.87
C ASN A 144 -7.88 16.77 -15.89
N ASN A 145 -7.61 17.35 -14.73
CA ASN A 145 -6.97 18.66 -14.61
C ASN A 145 -5.60 18.70 -15.28
N ILE A 146 -4.80 17.64 -15.17
CA ILE A 146 -3.49 17.54 -15.85
C ILE A 146 -3.67 17.59 -17.37
N ARG A 147 -4.65 16.87 -17.93
CA ARG A 147 -4.97 16.97 -19.37
C ARG A 147 -5.37 18.40 -19.74
N GLU A 148 -6.29 19.00 -18.98
CA GLU A 148 -6.83 20.33 -19.27
C GLU A 148 -5.78 21.43 -19.21
N ALA A 149 -4.87 21.38 -18.23
CA ALA A 149 -3.78 22.33 -18.07
C ALA A 149 -2.71 22.21 -19.16
N ASN A 150 -2.64 21.05 -19.85
CA ASN A 150 -1.60 20.72 -20.82
C ASN A 150 -2.12 20.59 -22.25
N ARG A 151 -3.19 21.32 -22.62
CA ARG A 151 -3.76 21.35 -23.98
C ARG A 151 -2.74 21.59 -25.11
N PRO A 152 -1.71 22.44 -24.96
CA PRO A 152 -0.69 22.64 -26.00
C PRO A 152 0.37 21.53 -26.08
N SER A 153 0.35 20.54 -25.16
CA SER A 153 1.40 19.53 -25.07
C SER A 153 1.45 18.62 -26.31
N PRO A 154 2.64 18.23 -26.80
CA PRO A 154 2.76 17.20 -27.84
C PRO A 154 2.21 15.84 -27.35
N LEU A 155 2.13 15.63 -26.02
CA LEU A 155 1.56 14.44 -25.43
C LEU A 155 0.03 14.52 -25.25
N PHE A 156 -0.66 15.53 -25.78
CA PHE A 156 -2.08 15.75 -25.51
C PHE A 156 -2.98 14.53 -25.85
N ASN A 157 -2.70 13.80 -26.94
CA ASN A 157 -3.43 12.57 -27.25
C ASN A 157 -3.16 11.45 -26.22
N HIS A 158 -1.97 11.40 -25.62
CA HIS A 158 -1.66 10.46 -24.53
C HIS A 158 -2.46 10.82 -23.28
N LEU A 159 -2.43 12.10 -22.90
CA LEU A 159 -3.12 12.59 -21.71
C LEU A 159 -4.64 12.44 -21.85
N SER A 160 -5.16 12.63 -23.06
CA SER A 160 -6.57 12.41 -23.39
C SER A 160 -6.93 10.93 -23.30
N ALA A 161 -6.10 10.02 -23.84
CA ALA A 161 -6.34 8.58 -23.70
C ALA A 161 -6.44 8.17 -22.22
N VAL A 162 -5.56 8.70 -21.37
CA VAL A 162 -5.59 8.43 -19.93
C VAL A 162 -6.86 9.00 -19.29
N ALA A 163 -7.14 10.29 -19.47
CA ALA A 163 -8.28 10.95 -18.86
C ALA A 163 -9.65 10.34 -19.26
N GLU A 164 -9.82 9.97 -20.53
CA GLU A 164 -11.05 9.32 -20.99
C GLU A 164 -11.23 7.91 -20.38
N GLY A 165 -10.14 7.24 -20.00
CA GLY A 165 -10.20 5.91 -19.37
C GLY A 165 -10.67 5.94 -17.91
N VAL A 166 -10.63 7.09 -17.24
CA VAL A 166 -10.99 7.24 -15.81
C VAL A 166 -12.44 6.85 -15.52
N VAL A 167 -13.34 6.99 -16.50
CA VAL A 167 -14.75 6.60 -16.36
C VAL A 167 -14.91 5.14 -15.94
N SER A 168 -14.00 4.26 -16.38
CA SER A 168 -14.04 2.83 -16.05
C SER A 168 -13.84 2.51 -14.55
N LEU A 169 -13.26 3.44 -13.78
CA LEU A 169 -13.07 3.31 -12.32
C LEU A 169 -14.42 3.35 -11.56
N GLY A 170 -15.51 3.71 -12.22
CA GLY A 170 -16.87 3.68 -11.67
C GLY A 170 -17.52 2.29 -11.59
N TRP A 171 -16.80 1.22 -11.96
CA TRP A 171 -17.37 -0.13 -12.12
C TRP A 171 -18.07 -0.69 -10.88
N PHE A 172 -17.70 -0.24 -9.68
CA PHE A 172 -18.29 -0.68 -8.40
C PHE A 172 -19.81 -0.52 -8.31
N PHE A 173 -20.37 0.42 -9.08
CA PHE A 173 -21.80 0.75 -9.06
C PHE A 173 -22.62 -0.03 -10.08
N GLU A 174 -21.95 -0.82 -10.93
CA GLU A 174 -22.56 -1.44 -12.07
C GLU A 174 -22.93 -2.90 -11.80
N PRO A 175 -24.11 -3.37 -12.26
CA PRO A 175 -24.52 -4.77 -12.10
C PRO A 175 -23.72 -5.71 -13.02
N ARG A 176 -23.15 -5.19 -14.12
CA ARG A 176 -22.29 -5.92 -15.07
C ARG A 176 -20.92 -5.23 -15.15
N PRO A 177 -20.14 -5.22 -14.06
CA PRO A 177 -18.96 -4.36 -13.94
C PRO A 177 -17.88 -4.65 -15.00
N ALA A 178 -17.67 -5.92 -15.34
CA ALA A 178 -16.68 -6.30 -16.34
C ALA A 178 -17.07 -5.91 -17.77
N GLU A 179 -18.37 -5.81 -18.08
CA GLU A 179 -18.85 -5.30 -19.37
C GLU A 179 -18.72 -3.78 -19.41
N PHE A 180 -19.14 -3.10 -18.33
CA PHE A 180 -18.99 -1.66 -18.18
C PHE A 180 -17.56 -1.21 -18.45
N VAL A 181 -16.55 -1.80 -17.79
CA VAL A 181 -15.13 -1.43 -18.01
C VAL A 181 -14.73 -1.57 -19.49
N ARG A 182 -15.25 -2.57 -20.22
CA ARG A 182 -14.91 -2.74 -21.65
C ARG A 182 -15.55 -1.70 -22.54
N GLU A 183 -16.77 -1.28 -22.22
CA GLU A 183 -17.51 -0.28 -22.99
C GLU A 183 -17.00 1.14 -22.68
N SER A 184 -16.65 1.41 -21.42
CA SER A 184 -16.26 2.75 -20.94
C SER A 184 -14.88 3.20 -21.42
N ILE A 185 -14.03 2.31 -21.95
CA ILE A 185 -12.69 2.68 -22.45
C ILE A 185 -12.68 3.11 -23.92
N ALA A 186 -13.83 3.22 -24.58
CA ALA A 186 -13.90 3.62 -25.99
C ALA A 186 -13.25 5.00 -26.25
N GLY A 187 -13.40 5.96 -25.32
CA GLY A 187 -12.73 7.26 -25.41
C GLY A 187 -11.20 7.13 -25.28
N ALA A 188 -10.72 6.30 -24.34
CA ALA A 188 -9.31 6.00 -24.21
C ALA A 188 -8.74 5.38 -25.48
N GLN A 189 -9.49 4.47 -26.12
CA GLN A 189 -9.13 3.85 -27.39
C GLN A 189 -9.06 4.85 -28.53
N PHE A 190 -10.04 5.75 -28.63
CA PHE A 190 -10.07 6.76 -29.69
C PHE A 190 -8.80 7.62 -29.73
N TYR A 191 -8.35 8.10 -28.56
CA TYR A 191 -7.12 8.90 -28.48
C TYR A 191 -5.86 8.04 -28.52
N GLY A 192 -5.86 6.89 -27.85
CA GLY A 192 -4.72 5.98 -27.85
C GLY A 192 -4.41 5.42 -29.24
N ASP A 193 -5.42 5.12 -30.06
CA ASP A 193 -5.23 4.64 -31.43
C ASP A 193 -4.63 5.71 -32.35
N ARG A 194 -4.85 7.00 -32.06
CA ARG A 194 -4.15 8.09 -32.75
C ARG A 194 -2.66 8.05 -32.44
N VAL A 195 -2.29 7.91 -31.16
CA VAL A 195 -0.90 7.75 -30.73
C VAL A 195 -0.28 6.50 -31.36
N LEU A 196 -0.95 5.36 -31.27
CA LEU A 196 -0.46 4.11 -31.87
C LEU A 196 -0.20 4.28 -33.36
N ARG A 197 -1.11 4.92 -34.10
CA ARG A 197 -0.92 5.17 -35.53
C ARG A 197 0.22 6.16 -35.82
N GLU A 198 0.36 7.20 -35.00
CA GLU A 198 1.37 8.24 -35.18
C GLU A 198 2.79 7.73 -34.92
N TYR A 199 2.98 6.92 -33.87
CA TYR A 199 4.30 6.51 -33.38
C TYR A 199 4.72 5.10 -33.80
N LYS A 200 3.82 4.31 -34.40
CA LYS A 200 4.16 2.97 -34.92
C LYS A 200 5.33 3.04 -35.90
N GLY A 201 6.40 2.32 -35.57
CA GLY A 201 7.63 2.27 -36.38
C GLY A 201 8.50 3.53 -36.28
N LYS A 202 8.17 4.47 -35.38
CA LYS A 202 8.96 5.68 -35.12
C LYS A 202 9.57 5.68 -33.73
N ASP A 203 8.72 5.47 -32.72
CA ASP A 203 9.15 5.40 -31.33
C ASP A 203 8.26 4.41 -30.55
N ASP A 204 8.88 3.31 -30.15
CA ASP A 204 8.20 2.22 -29.46
C ASP A 204 7.81 2.60 -28.03
N LEU A 205 8.39 3.65 -27.43
CA LEU A 205 8.04 4.08 -26.08
C LEU A 205 6.59 4.59 -26.00
N HIS A 206 6.17 5.39 -26.98
CA HIS A 206 4.80 5.89 -27.07
C HIS A 206 3.79 4.76 -27.30
N VAL A 207 4.17 3.78 -28.11
CA VAL A 207 3.37 2.57 -28.37
C VAL A 207 3.24 1.73 -27.09
N ALA A 208 4.35 1.48 -26.41
CA ALA A 208 4.38 0.73 -25.16
C ALA A 208 3.58 1.42 -24.05
N PHE A 209 3.64 2.76 -23.97
CA PHE A 209 2.84 3.54 -23.03
C PHE A 209 1.35 3.27 -23.20
N ILE A 210 0.80 3.42 -24.42
CA ILE A 210 -0.63 3.20 -24.67
C ILE A 210 -1.02 1.73 -24.46
N GLN A 211 -0.19 0.79 -24.92
CA GLN A 211 -0.45 -0.64 -24.73
C GLN A 211 -0.47 -1.04 -23.25
N SER A 212 0.45 -0.50 -22.45
CA SER A 212 0.47 -0.73 -21.01
C SER A 212 -0.77 -0.16 -20.32
N TYR A 213 -1.26 1.00 -20.77
CA TYR A 213 -2.50 1.58 -20.27
C TYR A 213 -3.72 0.68 -20.59
N TYR A 214 -3.82 0.17 -21.82
CA TYR A 214 -4.87 -0.80 -22.17
C TYR A 214 -4.76 -2.11 -21.37
N GLN A 215 -3.54 -2.52 -21.01
CA GLN A 215 -3.30 -3.74 -20.24
C GLN A 215 -3.82 -3.63 -18.80
N ILE A 216 -3.84 -2.43 -18.21
CA ILE A 216 -4.49 -2.19 -16.92
C ILE A 216 -5.96 -2.61 -16.98
N PHE A 217 -6.72 -2.11 -17.97
CA PHE A 217 -8.15 -2.42 -18.10
C PHE A 217 -8.42 -3.89 -18.42
N LYS A 218 -7.59 -4.52 -19.26
CA LYS A 218 -7.69 -5.98 -19.50
C LYS A 218 -7.52 -6.78 -18.21
N SER A 219 -6.58 -6.38 -17.37
CA SER A 219 -6.32 -7.02 -16.09
C SER A 219 -7.44 -6.74 -15.08
N LEU A 220 -7.98 -5.51 -15.07
CA LEU A 220 -9.13 -5.13 -14.25
C LEU A 220 -10.38 -5.93 -14.63
N VAL A 221 -10.68 -6.09 -15.92
CA VAL A 221 -11.78 -6.95 -16.40
C VAL A 221 -11.60 -8.39 -15.93
N THR A 222 -10.38 -8.91 -15.98
CA THR A 222 -10.07 -10.28 -15.53
C THR A 222 -10.29 -10.41 -14.02
N TYR A 223 -9.78 -9.45 -13.24
CA TYR A 223 -9.97 -9.36 -11.80
C TYR A 223 -11.45 -9.31 -11.41
N ILE A 224 -12.23 -8.43 -12.06
CA ILE A 224 -13.66 -8.28 -11.79
C ILE A 224 -14.42 -9.58 -12.10
N LYS A 225 -14.08 -10.28 -13.19
CA LYS A 225 -14.73 -11.56 -13.52
C LYS A 225 -14.50 -12.64 -12.47
N GLU A 226 -13.30 -12.68 -11.89
CA GLU A 226 -12.95 -13.66 -10.85
C GLU A 226 -13.64 -13.33 -9.52
N HIS A 227 -13.61 -12.06 -9.11
CA HIS A 227 -13.97 -11.67 -7.73
C HIS A 227 -15.34 -11.01 -7.58
N TYR A 228 -15.83 -10.35 -8.64
CA TYR A 228 -17.08 -9.57 -8.63
C TYR A 228 -17.92 -9.78 -9.89
N PRO A 229 -18.20 -11.04 -10.31
CA PRO A 229 -18.90 -11.33 -11.56
C PRO A 229 -20.30 -10.70 -11.63
N ASN A 230 -20.94 -10.48 -10.46
CA ASN A 230 -22.29 -9.93 -10.33
C ASN A 230 -22.31 -8.55 -9.64
N GLY A 231 -21.21 -7.81 -9.71
CA GLY A 231 -21.06 -6.53 -9.01
C GLY A 231 -20.33 -6.66 -7.67
N LEU A 232 -20.03 -5.50 -7.08
CA LEU A 232 -19.32 -5.41 -5.81
C LEU A 232 -20.15 -6.02 -4.65
N THR A 233 -19.52 -6.91 -3.89
CA THR A 233 -20.12 -7.53 -2.71
C THR A 233 -19.68 -6.86 -1.42
N TRP A 234 -20.64 -6.62 -0.53
CA TRP A 234 -20.41 -6.07 0.81
C TRP A 234 -20.60 -7.14 1.88
N ASN A 235 -19.95 -6.99 3.03
CA ASN A 235 -20.14 -7.88 4.18
C ASN A 235 -21.43 -7.55 4.95
N ASN A 236 -22.57 -7.84 4.35
CA ASN A 236 -23.88 -7.53 4.93
C ASN A 236 -24.24 -8.38 6.17
N ARG A 237 -23.58 -9.53 6.35
CA ARG A 237 -23.88 -10.45 7.46
C ARG A 237 -23.24 -9.98 8.76
N ASP A 238 -21.92 -9.80 8.73
CA ASP A 238 -21.11 -9.57 9.94
C ASP A 238 -20.33 -8.25 9.89
N GLY A 239 -20.54 -7.43 8.86
CA GLY A 239 -19.80 -6.20 8.68
C GLY A 239 -20.11 -5.13 9.73
N VAL A 240 -19.10 -4.29 9.99
CA VAL A 240 -19.26 -3.08 10.81
C VAL A 240 -19.93 -1.96 10.00
N ASP A 241 -20.22 -0.84 10.64
CA ASP A 241 -20.65 0.37 9.92
C ASP A 241 -19.54 0.88 8.98
N VAL A 242 -19.92 1.41 7.82
CA VAL A 242 -18.95 1.90 6.82
C VAL A 242 -18.02 2.99 7.38
N THR A 243 -18.54 3.83 8.27
CA THR A 243 -17.78 4.92 8.92
C THR A 243 -16.76 4.34 9.90
N GLU A 244 -17.12 3.26 10.59
CA GLU A 244 -16.21 2.56 11.48
C GLU A 244 -15.10 1.84 10.69
N ALA A 245 -15.45 1.13 9.63
CA ALA A 245 -14.46 0.50 8.75
C ALA A 245 -13.49 1.52 8.15
N LEU A 246 -14.00 2.67 7.67
CA LEU A 246 -13.17 3.77 7.16
C LEU A 246 -12.18 4.26 8.22
N LYS A 247 -12.64 4.51 9.46
CA LYS A 247 -11.78 4.92 10.58
C LYS A 247 -10.71 3.87 10.91
N GLN A 248 -11.06 2.59 10.90
CA GLN A 248 -10.11 1.51 11.16
C GLN A 248 -9.02 1.46 10.08
N VAL A 249 -9.39 1.63 8.81
CA VAL A 249 -8.42 1.65 7.70
C VAL A 249 -7.54 2.89 7.76
N GLN A 250 -8.10 4.07 8.04
CA GLN A 250 -7.34 5.32 8.19
C GLN A 250 -6.40 5.30 9.40
N SER A 251 -6.81 4.69 10.51
CA SER A 251 -5.99 4.57 11.73
C SER A 251 -4.92 3.48 11.62
N GLY A 252 -5.07 2.55 10.66
CA GLY A 252 -4.13 1.47 10.38
C GLY A 252 -3.07 1.81 9.31
N SER A 253 -3.18 2.94 8.62
CA SER A 253 -2.20 3.39 7.62
C SER A 253 -1.02 4.11 8.30
N PRO A 254 0.23 3.62 8.17
CA PRO A 254 1.41 4.34 8.65
C PRO A 254 1.80 5.39 7.61
N THR A 255 1.14 6.55 7.62
CA THR A 255 1.59 7.73 6.87
C THR A 255 1.96 8.83 7.84
N GLY A 256 3.26 9.12 7.95
CA GLY A 256 3.74 10.25 8.74
C GLY A 256 5.21 10.18 9.07
N SER A 257 6.06 10.44 8.08
CA SER A 257 7.47 10.78 8.23
C SER A 257 7.62 12.04 9.09
N THR A 258 7.65 11.90 10.40
CA THR A 258 8.24 12.92 11.26
C THR A 258 9.73 12.66 11.28
N LEU A 259 10.50 13.47 10.52
CA LEU A 259 11.95 13.56 10.74
C LEU A 259 12.19 13.73 12.24
N PRO A 260 13.11 12.96 12.84
CA PRO A 260 13.44 13.17 14.24
C PRO A 260 13.96 14.60 14.43
N PRO A 261 13.59 15.28 15.53
CA PRO A 261 14.14 16.61 15.83
C PRO A 261 15.67 16.52 15.88
N PRO A 262 16.38 17.56 15.41
CA PRO A 262 17.84 17.56 15.44
C PRO A 262 18.34 17.31 16.87
N PRO A 263 19.44 16.57 17.04
CA PRO A 263 19.95 16.23 18.35
C PRO A 263 20.26 17.51 19.15
N PRO A 264 20.01 17.53 20.47
CA PRO A 264 20.41 18.63 21.32
C PRO A 264 21.94 18.77 21.31
N PRO A 265 22.48 20.01 21.37
CA PRO A 265 23.91 20.24 21.39
C PRO A 265 24.55 19.50 22.59
N PRO A 266 25.74 18.90 22.41
CA PRO A 266 26.41 18.18 23.49
C PRO A 266 26.69 19.12 24.68
N PRO A 267 26.59 18.62 25.92
CA PRO A 267 26.87 19.42 27.11
C PRO A 267 28.30 19.94 27.04
N SER A 268 28.45 21.25 27.27
CA SER A 268 29.74 21.92 27.33
C SER A 268 30.54 21.36 28.50
N TYR A 269 31.45 20.43 28.19
CA TYR A 269 32.51 20.05 29.10
C TYR A 269 33.33 21.30 29.40
N ARG A 270 33.17 21.82 30.63
CA ARG A 270 34.01 22.84 31.24
C ARG A 270 35.45 22.34 31.25
N TRP A 271 36.19 22.63 30.19
CA TRP A 271 37.64 22.54 30.25
C TRP A 271 38.17 23.72 31.06
N ARG A 272 38.97 23.34 32.05
CA ARG A 272 39.67 24.17 33.03
C ARG A 272 40.21 25.45 32.40
N ARG A 273 39.98 26.56 33.13
CA ARG A 273 40.77 27.79 33.03
C ARG A 273 42.26 27.47 33.09
N TRP A 274 43.01 27.98 32.13
CA TRP A 274 44.39 28.43 32.36
C TRP A 274 44.47 29.91 31.93
N PRO A 275 45.19 30.77 32.69
CA PRO A 275 45.15 32.24 32.58
C PRO A 275 45.68 32.82 31.26
N PRO A 276 45.31 34.08 30.95
CA PRO A 276 45.61 34.75 29.68
C PRO A 276 47.02 35.35 29.64
N SER A 277 47.62 35.35 28.45
CA SER A 277 48.75 36.24 28.11
C SER A 277 48.25 37.48 27.35
N PRO A 278 48.89 38.64 27.54
CA PRO A 278 48.34 39.95 27.18
C PRO A 278 48.47 40.30 25.69
N ALA A 279 47.60 41.21 25.29
CA ALA A 279 47.35 41.71 23.94
C ALA A 279 48.54 42.43 23.28
N SER A 280 48.51 42.48 21.96
CA SER A 280 49.12 43.56 21.18
C SER A 280 48.18 43.95 20.04
N THR A 281 47.96 45.26 19.96
CA THR A 281 46.97 45.99 19.16
C THR A 281 47.30 46.06 17.66
N PRO A 282 46.31 46.37 16.80
CA PRO A 282 46.48 46.37 15.35
C PRO A 282 46.91 47.74 14.81
N SER A 283 47.76 47.74 13.78
CA SER A 283 48.05 48.92 12.96
C SER A 283 47.47 48.73 11.54
N TRP A 284 46.45 49.53 11.22
CA TRP A 284 45.93 49.72 9.86
C TRP A 284 46.36 51.08 9.35
N TRP A 285 47.01 51.13 8.18
CA TRP A 285 47.10 52.23 7.22
C TRP A 285 47.88 51.70 6.01
N SER A 286 47.70 52.05 4.74
CA SER A 286 46.62 52.59 3.90
C SER A 286 47.20 52.52 2.47
N SER A 287 46.32 52.39 1.48
CA SER A 287 46.37 52.95 0.11
C SER A 287 47.73 53.14 -0.60
N SER A 288 47.85 52.58 -1.81
CA SER A 288 47.65 53.33 -3.07
C SER A 288 48.10 52.55 -4.31
N ALA A 289 47.51 52.96 -5.42
CA ALA A 289 47.59 52.43 -6.77
C ALA A 289 48.87 52.83 -7.53
N GLU A 290 48.91 52.36 -8.78
CA GLU A 290 49.78 52.73 -9.92
C GLU A 290 51.19 52.11 -9.92
N ASP A 291 51.86 51.87 -11.03
CA ASP A 291 51.59 51.57 -12.45
C ASP A 291 53.02 51.42 -13.04
N SER A 292 53.28 50.47 -13.95
CA SER A 292 54.42 50.39 -14.90
C SER A 292 54.73 48.94 -15.23
N ILE A 293 54.39 48.48 -16.45
CA ILE A 293 55.10 48.68 -17.73
C ILE A 293 56.24 47.67 -17.89
N ASP A 294 55.96 46.73 -18.77
CA ASP A 294 56.89 45.85 -19.48
C ASP A 294 57.56 46.63 -20.63
N TRP A 295 58.90 46.55 -20.65
CA TRP A 295 59.90 46.77 -21.72
C TRP A 295 59.97 48.11 -22.47
#